data_AF-A0A2M8Q3P3-F1
#
_entry.id   AF-A0A2M8Q3P3-F1
#
_cell.length_a   1.000
_cell.length_b   1.000
_cell.length_c   1.000
_cell.angle_alpha   90.00
_cell.angle_beta   90.00
_cell.angle_gamma   90.00
#
_symmetry.space_group_name_H-M   'P 1'
#
loop_
_entity.id
_entity.type
_entity.pdbx_description
1 polymer ?
#
loop_
_entity_poly.entity_id
_entity_poly.type
_entity_poly.pdbx_seq_one_letter_code
_entity_poly.pdbx_strand_id
1 'polypeptide(L)'
;PLAMLLYLCAHMFVHHHTISLLNYLDVHYLVSKFQIDWAEVIEISRKLQWAWFVSSVLKQTKAYFQTPIPEEVIEALNAIPVPRDLVAKREAIYQPHTLLQQLWRDVQKVPFNERIKLFRQIFFPSLPKLKKRYHHLGWVAPLQYIYHWYWLLKEGIRLMRTPHSAG
;
A
#
# COMPACT_ATOMS: atom_id res chain seq x y z
N PRO A 1 7.91 20.13 -12.08
CA PRO A 1 8.20 19.13 -11.01
C PRO A 1 7.09 19.03 -9.96
N LEU A 2 6.42 20.14 -9.62
CA LEU A 2 5.31 20.21 -8.67
C LEU A 2 4.19 19.19 -8.94
N ALA A 3 3.55 19.25 -10.12
CA ALA A 3 2.46 18.35 -10.47
C ALA A 3 2.89 16.87 -10.42
N MET A 4 4.15 16.58 -10.78
CA MET A 4 4.71 15.24 -10.71
C MET A 4 4.91 14.77 -9.26
N LEU A 5 5.36 15.66 -8.36
CA LEU A 5 5.49 15.35 -6.94
C LEU A 5 4.13 15.03 -6.33
N LEU A 6 3.13 15.88 -6.58
CA LEU A 6 1.77 15.66 -6.11
C LEU A 6 1.16 14.38 -6.70
N TYR A 7 1.40 14.13 -7.99
CA TYR A 7 0.99 12.90 -8.65
C TYR A 7 1.63 11.66 -8.00
N LEU A 8 2.94 11.66 -7.75
CA LEU A 8 3.63 10.55 -7.09
C LEU A 8 3.07 10.31 -5.68
N CYS A 9 2.91 11.38 -4.89
CA CYS A 9 2.32 11.28 -3.55
C CYS A 9 0.89 10.72 -3.59
N ALA A 10 0.07 11.18 -4.53
CA ALA A 10 -1.30 10.69 -4.70
C ALA A 10 -1.32 9.25 -5.23
N HIS A 11 -0.45 8.90 -6.17
CA HIS A 11 -0.33 7.57 -6.74
C HIS A 11 0.04 6.54 -5.67
N MET A 12 1.01 6.87 -4.83
CA MET A 12 1.39 6.07 -3.66
C MET A 12 0.22 5.83 -2.71
N PHE A 13 -0.63 6.83 -2.53
CA PHE A 13 -1.76 6.74 -1.61
C PHE A 13 -2.98 6.01 -2.20
N VAL A 14 -3.27 6.19 -3.48
CA VAL A 14 -4.49 5.69 -4.13
C VAL A 14 -4.31 4.27 -4.68
N HIS A 15 -3.14 3.94 -5.23
CA HIS A 15 -2.97 2.73 -6.04
C HIS A 15 -2.14 1.63 -5.38
N HIS A 16 -1.40 1.92 -4.31
CA HIS A 16 -0.53 0.92 -3.68
C HIS A 16 -1.12 0.37 -2.39
N HIS A 17 -1.56 -0.89 -2.43
CA HIS A 17 -1.91 -1.67 -1.23
C HIS A 17 -0.66 -2.16 -0.45
N THR A 18 0.50 -2.11 -1.07
CA THR A 18 1.81 -2.41 -0.46
C THR A 18 2.78 -1.32 -0.88
N ILE A 19 3.16 -0.47 0.07
CA ILE A 19 4.12 0.60 -0.18
C ILE A 19 5.51 -0.03 -0.27
N SER A 20 6.16 0.06 -1.44
CA SER A 20 7.51 -0.47 -1.66
C SER A 20 8.55 0.64 -1.55
N LEU A 21 9.80 0.29 -1.21
CA LEU A 21 10.91 1.24 -1.13
C LEU A 21 11.17 1.96 -2.47
N LEU A 22 10.87 1.28 -3.59
CA LEU A 22 11.02 1.84 -4.94
C LEU A 22 10.13 3.07 -5.15
N ASN A 23 8.92 3.07 -4.60
CA ASN A 23 8.00 4.19 -4.78
C ASN A 23 8.53 5.48 -4.10
N TYR A 24 9.17 5.33 -2.95
CA TYR A 24 9.82 6.46 -2.25
C TYR A 24 11.10 6.91 -2.97
N LEU A 25 11.76 6.04 -3.72
CA LEU A 25 12.95 6.38 -4.51
C LEU A 25 12.62 7.38 -5.62
N ASP A 26 11.45 7.25 -6.27
CA ASP A 26 11.01 8.18 -7.31
C ASP A 26 10.80 9.60 -6.74
N VAL A 27 10.19 9.69 -5.55
CA VAL A 27 10.02 10.96 -4.83
C VAL A 27 11.39 11.52 -4.42
N HIS A 28 12.28 10.69 -3.88
CA HIS A 28 13.63 11.10 -3.51
C HIS A 28 14.40 11.66 -4.72
N TYR A 29 14.35 10.98 -5.85
CA TYR A 29 15.04 11.38 -7.07
C TYR A 29 14.48 12.71 -7.59
N LEU A 30 13.16 12.86 -7.64
CA LEU A 30 12.49 14.08 -8.06
C LEU A 30 12.91 15.28 -7.19
N VAL A 31 12.84 15.13 -5.86
CA VAL A 31 13.20 16.23 -4.93
C VAL A 31 14.69 16.55 -4.99
N SER A 32 15.55 15.54 -5.17
CA SER A 32 17.00 15.75 -5.20
C SER A 32 17.51 16.34 -6.51
N LYS A 33 16.77 16.17 -7.61
CA LYS A 33 17.19 16.62 -8.95
C LYS A 33 16.59 17.96 -9.37
N PHE A 34 15.43 18.30 -8.85
CA PHE A 34 14.68 19.47 -9.28
C PHE A 34 14.44 20.42 -8.11
N GLN A 35 14.50 21.72 -8.39
CA GLN A 35 14.04 22.72 -7.43
C GLN A 35 12.51 22.61 -7.30
N ILE A 36 12.06 22.46 -6.05
CA ILE A 36 10.64 22.36 -5.70
C ILE A 36 10.24 23.67 -5.02
N ASP A 37 9.19 24.30 -5.54
CA ASP A 37 8.50 25.36 -4.82
C ASP A 37 7.62 24.74 -3.74
N TRP A 38 8.14 24.69 -2.52
CA TRP A 38 7.44 24.08 -1.39
C TRP A 38 6.23 24.89 -0.93
N ALA A 39 6.23 26.21 -1.12
CA ALA A 39 5.08 27.04 -0.79
C ALA A 39 3.90 26.68 -1.70
N GLU A 40 4.17 26.48 -3.00
CA GLU A 40 3.17 26.02 -3.96
C GLU A 40 2.69 24.59 -3.65
N VAL A 41 3.58 23.68 -3.23
CA VAL A 41 3.19 22.33 -2.78
C VAL A 41 2.18 22.40 -1.65
N ILE A 42 2.43 23.23 -0.63
CA ILE A 42 1.55 23.38 0.53
C ILE A 42 0.19 23.93 0.08
N GLU A 43 0.19 24.97 -0.75
CA GLU A 43 -1.04 25.63 -1.19
C GLU A 43 -1.91 24.71 -2.05
N ILE A 44 -1.32 23.99 -3.01
CA ILE A 44 -2.08 23.04 -3.83
C ILE A 44 -2.53 21.84 -2.98
N SER A 45 -1.69 21.34 -2.09
CA SER A 45 -2.07 20.25 -1.19
C SER A 45 -3.24 20.63 -0.29
N ARG A 46 -3.34 21.90 0.13
CA ARG A 46 -4.49 22.44 0.85
C ARG A 46 -5.74 22.46 -0.02
N LYS A 47 -5.67 23.03 -1.22
CA LYS A 47 -6.81 23.13 -2.16
C LYS A 47 -7.38 21.76 -2.53
N LEU A 48 -6.52 20.77 -2.69
CA LEU A 48 -6.91 19.41 -3.04
C LEU A 48 -7.30 18.56 -1.83
N GLN A 49 -7.14 19.07 -0.60
CA GLN A 49 -7.29 18.31 0.65
C GLN A 49 -6.35 17.08 0.72
N TRP A 50 -5.15 17.24 0.15
CA TRP A 50 -4.13 16.21 -0.03
C TRP A 50 -2.98 16.30 0.99
N ALA A 51 -2.99 17.35 1.82
CA ALA A 51 -1.89 17.69 2.73
C ALA A 51 -1.38 16.51 3.58
N TRP A 52 -2.29 15.70 4.11
CA TRP A 52 -1.91 14.58 4.97
C TRP A 52 -1.12 13.47 4.26
N PHE A 53 -1.55 13.05 3.07
CA PHE A 53 -0.83 11.98 2.38
C PHE A 53 0.47 12.51 1.76
N VAL A 54 0.49 13.77 1.30
CA VAL A 54 1.71 14.42 0.83
C VAL A 54 2.72 14.48 1.97
N SER A 55 2.32 14.94 3.16
CA SER A 55 3.17 14.95 4.35
C SER A 55 3.68 13.55 4.69
N SER A 56 2.81 12.54 4.67
CA SER A 56 3.16 11.16 5.00
C SER A 56 4.21 10.59 4.05
N VAL A 57 4.05 10.79 2.74
CA VAL A 57 5.01 10.34 1.72
C VAL A 57 6.33 11.08 1.85
N LEU A 58 6.31 12.41 2.04
CA LEU A 58 7.52 13.21 2.20
C LEU A 58 8.30 12.82 3.47
N LYS A 59 7.61 12.63 4.59
CA LYS A 59 8.23 12.18 5.86
C LYS A 59 8.92 10.83 5.71
N GLN A 60 8.26 9.86 5.08
CA GLN A 60 8.85 8.53 4.85
C GLN A 60 10.02 8.59 3.86
N THR A 61 9.89 9.38 2.80
CA THR A 61 10.97 9.60 1.83
C THR A 61 12.20 10.25 2.47
N LYS A 62 12.00 11.20 3.39
CA LYS A 62 13.05 11.80 4.21
C LYS A 62 13.67 10.77 5.15
N ALA A 63 12.85 9.95 5.83
CA ALA A 63 13.35 8.93 6.75
C ALA A 63 14.19 7.84 6.07
N TYR A 64 13.78 7.38 4.88
CA TYR A 64 14.50 6.31 4.17
C TYR A 64 15.77 6.78 3.45
N PHE A 65 15.74 7.98 2.86
CA PHE A 65 16.81 8.43 1.94
C PHE A 65 17.51 9.72 2.39
N GLN A 66 17.15 10.27 3.56
CA GLN A 66 17.65 11.57 4.03
C GLN A 66 17.44 12.69 3.00
N THR A 67 16.35 12.59 2.23
CA THR A 67 15.99 13.53 1.17
C THR A 67 15.93 14.96 1.71
N PRO A 68 16.45 15.98 0.98
CA PRO A 68 16.51 17.37 1.44
C PRO A 68 15.15 18.06 1.40
N ILE A 69 14.21 17.57 2.21
CA ILE A 69 12.88 18.13 2.40
C ILE A 69 12.92 19.01 3.67
N PRO A 70 12.62 20.32 3.57
CA PRO A 70 12.61 21.21 4.73
C PRO A 70 11.58 20.76 5.78
N GLU A 71 11.94 20.83 7.06
CA GLU A 71 11.06 20.37 8.14
C GLU A 71 9.78 21.22 8.24
N GLU A 72 9.93 22.53 8.07
CA GLU A 72 8.84 23.51 8.00
C GLU A 72 7.75 23.15 6.99
N VAL A 73 8.10 22.44 5.91
CA VAL A 73 7.13 21.99 4.90
C VAL A 73 6.29 20.84 5.43
N ILE A 74 6.92 19.87 6.10
CA ILE A 74 6.23 18.73 6.73
C ILE A 74 5.32 19.25 7.86
N GLU A 75 5.82 20.19 8.67
CA GLU A 75 5.04 20.84 9.73
C GLU A 75 3.84 21.60 9.16
N ALA A 76 4.05 22.43 8.13
CA ALA A 76 2.98 23.19 7.49
C ALA A 76 1.90 22.29 6.88
N LEU A 77 2.29 21.16 6.26
CA LEU A 77 1.34 20.18 5.74
C LEU A 77 0.58 19.46 6.85
N ASN A 78 1.23 19.14 7.98
CA ASN A 78 0.59 18.51 9.14
C ASN A 78 -0.38 19.44 9.87
N ALA A 79 -0.15 20.76 9.82
CA ALA A 79 -1.04 21.76 10.39
C ALA A 79 -2.35 21.93 9.61
N ILE A 80 -2.44 21.44 8.36
CA ILE A 80 -3.66 21.52 7.56
C ILE A 80 -4.68 20.48 8.07
N PRO A 81 -5.90 20.90 8.43
CA PRO A 81 -6.93 19.98 8.92
C PRO A 81 -7.25 18.88 7.89
N VAL A 82 -7.28 17.64 8.35
CA VAL A 82 -7.65 16.49 7.53
C VAL A 82 -9.16 16.30 7.56
N PRO A 83 -9.84 16.19 6.40
CA PRO A 83 -11.25 15.81 6.35
C PRO A 83 -11.49 14.48 7.09
N ARG A 84 -12.53 14.42 7.93
CA ARG A 84 -12.85 13.22 8.75
C ARG A 84 -12.96 11.94 7.92
N ASP A 85 -13.48 12.03 6.70
CA ASP A 85 -13.67 10.89 5.80
C ASP A 85 -12.34 10.29 5.31
N LEU A 86 -11.28 11.10 5.23
CA LEU A 86 -9.93 10.65 4.90
C LEU A 86 -9.23 10.02 6.10
N VAL A 87 -9.60 10.41 7.33
CA VAL A 87 -9.10 9.78 8.57
C VAL A 87 -9.60 8.34 8.70
N ALA A 88 -10.86 8.06 8.32
CA ALA A 88 -11.37 6.69 8.28
C ALA A 88 -10.63 5.84 7.21
N LYS A 89 -10.29 6.42 6.06
CA LYS A 89 -9.46 5.75 5.04
C LYS A 89 -8.02 5.55 5.50
N ARG A 90 -7.46 6.47 6.30
CA ARG A 90 -6.12 6.34 6.90
C ARG A 90 -6.02 5.06 7.73
N GLU A 91 -6.99 4.77 8.58
CA GLU A 91 -6.98 3.54 9.39
C GLU A 91 -7.08 2.28 8.54
N ALA A 92 -7.88 2.31 7.47
CA ALA A 92 -8.01 1.20 6.54
C ALA A 92 -6.76 0.96 5.67
N ILE A 93 -5.94 1.98 5.41
CA ILE A 93 -4.74 1.89 4.55
C ILE A 93 -3.48 1.54 5.36
N TYR A 94 -3.37 2.04 6.60
CA TYR A 94 -2.21 1.79 7.47
C TYR A 94 -2.30 0.50 8.27
N GLN A 95 -3.46 -0.16 8.31
CA GLN A 95 -3.52 -1.55 8.75
C GLN A 95 -2.83 -2.40 7.69
N PRO A 96 -1.68 -3.05 7.98
CA PRO A 96 -1.08 -3.99 7.05
C PRO A 96 -2.05 -5.17 6.90
N HIS A 97 -2.96 -5.06 5.94
CA HIS A 97 -3.85 -6.16 5.65
C HIS A 97 -3.01 -7.26 5.04
N THR A 98 -2.82 -8.32 5.81
CA THR A 98 -2.31 -9.57 5.26
C THR A 98 -3.21 -9.97 4.09
N LEU A 99 -2.65 -10.65 3.09
CA LEU A 99 -3.40 -11.09 1.90
C LEU A 99 -4.68 -11.85 2.28
N LEU A 100 -4.64 -12.58 3.40
CA LEU A 100 -5.78 -13.28 3.98
C LEU A 100 -6.84 -12.35 4.63
N GLN A 101 -6.45 -11.22 5.22
CA GLN A 101 -7.41 -10.21 5.71
C GLN A 101 -8.17 -9.53 4.56
N GLN A 102 -7.49 -9.22 3.46
CA GLN A 102 -8.13 -8.71 2.24
C GLN A 102 -9.08 -9.76 1.66
N LEU A 103 -8.60 -11.00 1.50
CA LEU A 103 -9.42 -12.12 1.04
C LEU A 103 -10.64 -12.36 1.95
N TRP A 104 -10.49 -12.26 3.27
CA TRP A 104 -11.58 -12.44 4.21
C TRP A 104 -12.66 -11.35 4.07
N ARG A 105 -12.24 -10.09 3.92
CA ARG A 105 -13.16 -8.96 3.66
C ARG A 105 -13.88 -9.12 2.32
N ASP A 106 -13.18 -9.58 1.30
CA ASP A 106 -13.79 -9.82 -0.02
C ASP A 106 -14.79 -10.98 0.03
N VAL A 107 -14.46 -12.07 0.75
CA VAL A 107 -15.38 -13.20 0.98
C VAL A 107 -16.65 -12.76 1.72
N GLN A 108 -16.57 -11.83 2.68
CA GLN A 108 -17.75 -11.33 3.39
C GLN A 108 -18.73 -10.58 2.47
N LYS A 109 -18.24 -9.86 1.46
CA LYS A 109 -19.04 -9.06 0.52
C LYS A 109 -19.75 -9.87 -0.56
N VAL A 110 -19.41 -11.15 -0.67
CA VAL A 110 -19.76 -12.00 -1.81
C VAL A 110 -20.80 -13.06 -1.39
N PRO A 111 -21.81 -13.39 -2.23
CA PRO A 111 -22.82 -14.40 -1.92
C PRO A 111 -22.20 -15.80 -1.74
N PHE A 112 -22.84 -16.65 -0.95
CA PHE A 112 -22.29 -17.94 -0.49
C PHE A 112 -21.71 -18.82 -1.60
N ASN A 113 -22.38 -18.90 -2.76
CA ASN A 113 -21.93 -19.69 -3.91
C ASN A 113 -20.60 -19.19 -4.50
N GLU A 114 -20.40 -17.88 -4.49
CA GLU A 114 -19.14 -17.28 -4.94
C GLU A 114 -18.05 -17.37 -3.86
N ARG A 115 -18.40 -17.46 -2.57
CA ARG A 115 -17.43 -17.75 -1.50
C ARG A 115 -16.74 -19.10 -1.70
N ILE A 116 -17.49 -20.14 -2.06
CA ILE A 116 -16.95 -21.47 -2.35
C ILE A 116 -16.00 -21.40 -3.55
N LYS A 117 -16.38 -20.66 -4.59
CA LYS A 117 -15.54 -20.44 -5.78
C LYS A 117 -14.24 -19.71 -5.43
N LEU A 118 -14.29 -18.68 -4.60
CA LEU A 118 -13.11 -17.95 -4.12
C LEU A 118 -12.21 -18.84 -3.28
N PHE A 119 -12.78 -19.58 -2.32
CA PHE A 119 -12.04 -20.52 -1.48
C PHE A 119 -11.30 -21.55 -2.33
N ARG A 120 -11.98 -22.15 -3.31
CA ARG A 120 -11.36 -23.09 -4.25
C ARG A 120 -10.22 -22.44 -5.03
N GLN A 121 -10.35 -21.19 -5.46
CA GLN A 121 -9.28 -20.50 -6.19
C GLN A 121 -8.07 -20.13 -5.33
N ILE A 122 -8.27 -19.93 -4.02
CA ILE A 122 -7.20 -19.61 -3.07
C ILE A 122 -6.40 -20.87 -2.74
N PHE A 123 -7.07 -21.97 -2.40
CA PHE A 123 -6.41 -23.22 -2.01
C PHE A 123 -5.93 -24.04 -3.20
N PHE A 124 -6.68 -24.02 -4.31
CA PHE A 124 -6.40 -24.77 -5.52
C PHE A 124 -6.34 -23.83 -6.73
N PRO A 125 -5.32 -22.94 -6.79
CA PRO A 125 -5.15 -22.04 -7.92
C PRO A 125 -4.95 -22.86 -9.19
N SER A 126 -5.64 -22.49 -10.28
CA SER A 126 -5.49 -23.17 -11.57
C SER A 126 -4.05 -23.11 -12.08
N LEU A 127 -3.56 -24.16 -12.75
CA LEU A 127 -2.21 -24.21 -13.34
C LEU A 127 -1.81 -22.96 -14.16
N PRO A 128 -2.68 -22.35 -15.00
CA PRO A 128 -2.34 -21.11 -15.69
C PRO A 128 -2.06 -19.93 -14.76
N LYS A 129 -2.78 -19.84 -13.64
CA LYS A 129 -2.56 -18.80 -12.61
C LYS A 129 -1.23 -19.01 -11.88
N LEU A 130 -0.89 -20.26 -11.55
CA LEU A 130 0.41 -20.58 -10.95
C LEU A 130 1.56 -20.27 -11.91
N LYS A 131 1.41 -20.58 -13.21
CA LYS A 131 2.41 -20.26 -14.24
C LYS A 131 2.62 -18.77 -14.46
N LYS A 132 1.58 -17.96 -14.26
CA LYS A 132 1.73 -16.51 -14.23
C LYS A 132 2.52 -16.02 -13.01
N ARG A 133 2.44 -16.72 -11.88
CA ARG A 133 3.07 -16.32 -10.61
C ARG A 133 4.49 -16.85 -10.43
N TYR A 134 4.72 -18.10 -10.85
CA TYR A 134 6.00 -18.79 -10.82
C TYR A 134 6.31 -19.11 -12.28
N HIS A 135 7.13 -18.27 -12.91
CA HIS A 135 7.38 -18.26 -14.36
C HIS A 135 7.84 -19.62 -14.96
N HIS A 136 8.19 -20.61 -14.13
CA HIS A 136 8.57 -21.96 -14.52
C HIS A 136 7.65 -23.01 -13.88
N LEU A 137 6.62 -23.48 -14.60
CA LEU A 137 5.95 -24.75 -14.28
C LEU A 137 6.39 -25.82 -15.26
N GLY A 138 7.26 -26.69 -14.77
CA GLY A 138 7.50 -28.03 -15.32
C GLY A 138 7.17 -29.08 -14.25
N TRP A 139 8.04 -30.07 -14.09
CA TRP A 139 7.93 -31.15 -13.09
C TRP A 139 7.93 -30.65 -11.63
N VAL A 140 8.28 -29.38 -11.39
CA VAL A 140 8.27 -28.74 -10.07
C VAL A 140 6.91 -28.19 -9.63
N ALA A 141 5.87 -28.30 -10.48
CA ALA A 141 4.51 -27.87 -10.14
C ALA A 141 4.01 -28.37 -8.77
N PRO A 142 4.12 -29.66 -8.39
CA PRO A 142 3.69 -30.12 -7.06
C PRO A 142 4.44 -29.45 -5.91
N LEU A 143 5.74 -29.16 -6.05
CA LEU A 143 6.51 -28.44 -5.04
C LEU A 143 6.04 -26.99 -4.90
N GLN A 144 5.62 -26.35 -5.99
CA GLN A 144 5.07 -24.99 -5.95
C GLN A 144 3.69 -24.93 -5.27
N TYR A 145 2.87 -25.97 -5.41
CA TYR A 145 1.62 -26.08 -4.63
C TYR A 145 1.91 -26.23 -3.13
N ILE A 146 2.88 -27.08 -2.76
CA ILE A 146 3.28 -27.24 -1.35
C ILE A 146 3.82 -25.90 -0.80
N TYR A 147 4.66 -25.21 -1.56
CA TYR A 147 5.17 -23.89 -1.18
C TYR A 147 4.05 -22.85 -1.02
N HIS A 148 3.06 -22.85 -1.93
CA HIS A 148 1.88 -21.98 -1.85
C HIS A 148 1.06 -22.24 -0.59
N TRP A 149 0.84 -23.51 -0.23
CA TRP A 149 0.13 -23.88 1.01
C TRP A 149 0.93 -23.55 2.26
N TYR A 150 2.23 -23.81 2.27
CA TYR A 150 3.11 -23.42 3.37
C TYR A 150 3.07 -21.90 3.59
N TRP A 151 3.12 -21.11 2.52
CA TRP A 151 3.01 -19.66 2.58
C TRP A 151 1.65 -19.21 3.12
N LEU A 152 0.54 -19.80 2.65
CA LEU A 152 -0.81 -19.53 3.17
C LEU A 152 -0.93 -19.86 4.67
N LEU A 153 -0.40 -21.00 5.10
CA LEU A 153 -0.41 -21.40 6.51
C LEU A 153 0.42 -20.46 7.37
N LYS A 154 1.62 -20.08 6.93
CA LYS A 154 2.47 -19.11 7.63
C LYS A 154 1.77 -17.76 7.79
N GLU A 155 1.06 -17.32 6.76
CA GLU A 155 0.30 -16.07 6.78
C GLU A 155 -0.92 -16.17 7.71
N GLY A 156 -1.61 -17.31 7.72
CA GLY A 156 -2.72 -17.59 8.65
C GLY A 156 -2.27 -17.64 10.12
N ILE A 157 -1.11 -18.22 10.40
CA ILE A 157 -0.52 -18.23 11.76
C ILE A 157 -0.12 -16.82 12.19
N ARG A 158 0.45 -16.01 11.29
CA ARG A 158 0.76 -14.60 11.57
C ARG A 158 -0.50 -13.83 11.94
N LEU A 159 -1.60 -14.05 11.21
CA LEU A 159 -2.90 -13.46 11.47
C LEU A 159 -3.47 -13.79 12.84
N MET A 160 -3.36 -15.05 13.27
CA MET A 160 -3.84 -15.48 14.58
C MET A 160 -2.96 -14.96 15.72
N ARG A 161 -1.68 -14.66 15.45
CA ARG A 161 -0.73 -14.12 16.44
C ARG A 161 -0.76 -12.60 16.56
N THR A 162 -1.20 -11.88 15.54
CA THR A 162 -1.45 -10.43 15.66
C THR A 162 -2.73 -10.23 16.47
N PRO A 163 -2.66 -9.68 17.70
CA PRO A 163 -3.86 -9.41 18.48
C PRO A 163 -4.75 -8.48 17.67
N HIS A 164 -6.02 -8.86 17.49
CA HIS A 164 -7.05 -7.92 17.09
C HIS A 164 -7.13 -6.87 18.20
N SER A 165 -6.48 -5.72 18.02
CA SER A 165 -6.93 -4.50 18.67
C SER A 165 -8.30 -4.19 18.07
N ALA A 166 -9.34 -4.74 18.70
CA ALA A 166 -10.71 -4.34 18.51
C ALA A 166 -10.80 -2.84 18.83
N GLY A 167 -10.97 -2.04 17.78
CA GLY A 167 -11.53 -0.69 17.84
C GLY A 167 -12.96 -0.76 17.32
#